data_AF-A0A968T157-F1
#
_entry.id   AF-A0A968T157-F1
#
_cell.length_a   1.000
_cell.length_b   1.000
_cell.length_c   1.000
_cell.angle_alpha   90.00
_cell.angle_beta   90.00
_cell.angle_gamma   90.00
#
_symmetry.space_group_name_H-M   'P 1'
#
loop_
_entity.id
_entity.type
_entity.pdbx_description
1 polymer ?
#
loop_
_entity_poly.entity_id
_entity_poly.type
_entity_poly.pdbx_seq_one_letter_code
_entity_poly.pdbx_strand_id
1 'polypeptide(L)'
;MSDETVHIVLDIIAPGSSLLRIDPLRGANITHLVTARSANNTVFRIVIHRYAVFGTYDRGAKARREYTTLDLLRRHAIPAPKPLYLDTTGTVLGTPGIITQYVSGVHIDAPVDAVQWARERARILAHIHSVPCDEPTRSLLLDANSEVIWFLASGAVPTYMTAIRMATWFGT
;
A
#
# COMPACT_ATOMS: atom_id res chain seq x y z
N MET A 1 3.18 -12.44 12.73
CA MET A 1 3.77 -13.27 11.66
C MET A 1 4.66 -14.29 12.34
N SER A 2 4.80 -15.52 11.85
CA SER A 2 5.78 -16.46 12.40
C SER A 2 7.17 -16.21 11.82
N ASP A 3 8.21 -16.55 12.59
CA ASP A 3 9.60 -16.48 12.14
C ASP A 3 9.85 -17.37 10.92
N GLU A 4 9.23 -18.56 10.87
CA GLU A 4 9.30 -19.49 9.75
C GLU A 4 8.85 -18.85 8.43
N THR A 5 7.68 -18.19 8.42
CA THR A 5 7.21 -17.47 7.23
C THR A 5 8.19 -16.37 6.81
N VAL A 6 8.78 -15.66 7.78
CA VAL A 6 9.75 -14.60 7.47
C VAL A 6 11.05 -15.18 6.92
N HIS A 7 11.51 -16.33 7.40
CA HIS A 7 12.66 -17.03 6.82
C HIS A 7 12.44 -17.41 5.36
N ILE A 8 11.29 -18.03 5.03
CA ILE A 8 10.93 -18.35 3.63
C ILE A 8 10.92 -17.08 2.77
N VAL A 9 10.34 -16.00 3.29
CA VAL A 9 10.32 -14.70 2.62
C VAL A 9 11.73 -14.18 2.34
N LEU A 10 12.61 -14.21 3.34
CA LEU A 10 13.99 -13.72 3.21
C LEU A 10 14.77 -14.58 2.20
N ASP A 11 14.58 -15.90 2.19
CA ASP A 11 15.19 -16.78 1.21
C ASP A 11 14.76 -16.47 -0.23
N ILE A 12 13.53 -15.98 -0.43
CA ILE A 12 13.03 -15.58 -1.76
C ILE A 12 13.63 -14.24 -2.20
N ILE A 13 13.59 -13.22 -1.34
CA ILE A 13 13.87 -11.83 -1.76
C ILE A 13 15.31 -11.38 -1.49
N ALA A 14 16.01 -12.02 -0.57
CA ALA A 14 17.37 -11.70 -0.16
C ALA A 14 18.08 -12.93 0.44
N PRO A 15 18.39 -13.95 -0.38
CA PRO A 15 19.00 -15.20 0.09
C PRO A 15 20.24 -14.98 0.98
N GLY A 16 20.37 -15.79 2.02
CA GLY A 16 21.46 -15.69 2.99
C GLY A 16 21.31 -14.55 4.01
N SER A 17 20.14 -13.90 4.05
CA SER A 17 19.82 -12.93 5.11
C SER A 17 19.36 -13.63 6.39
N SER A 18 19.66 -13.02 7.54
CA SER A 18 19.15 -13.45 8.84
C SER A 18 18.09 -12.48 9.36
N LEU A 19 17.00 -13.02 9.91
CA LEU A 19 16.00 -12.25 10.63
C LEU A 19 16.61 -11.59 11.88
N LEU A 20 16.32 -10.30 12.08
CA LEU A 20 16.68 -9.59 13.33
C LEU A 20 15.46 -9.29 14.18
N ARG A 21 14.36 -8.82 13.56
CA ARG A 21 13.16 -8.37 14.29
C ARG A 21 11.92 -8.37 13.41
N ILE A 22 10.77 -8.62 14.03
CA ILE A 22 9.43 -8.45 13.45
C ILE A 22 8.63 -7.51 14.35
N ASP A 23 8.09 -6.43 13.78
CA ASP A 23 7.23 -5.47 14.47
C ASP A 23 5.85 -5.39 13.80
N PRO A 24 4.74 -5.45 14.55
CA PRO A 24 3.43 -5.18 13.98
C PRO A 24 3.30 -3.68 13.64
N LEU A 25 2.73 -3.37 12.48
CA LEU A 25 2.34 -2.02 12.10
C LEU A 25 0.81 -1.89 12.17
N ARG A 26 0.33 -0.75 12.69
CA ARG A 26 -1.11 -0.45 12.73
C ARG A 26 -1.61 -0.05 11.35
N GLY A 27 -2.80 -0.51 10.97
CA GLY A 27 -3.44 -0.17 9.71
C GLY A 27 -4.63 -1.08 9.40
N ALA A 28 -5.32 -0.83 8.28
CA ALA A 28 -6.47 -1.64 7.85
C ALA A 28 -6.09 -3.07 7.45
N ASN A 29 -4.85 -3.30 7.02
CA ASN A 29 -4.32 -4.63 6.70
C ASN A 29 -3.43 -5.15 7.83
N ILE A 30 -3.30 -6.47 7.93
CA ILE A 30 -2.35 -7.09 8.85
C ILE A 30 -0.94 -6.85 8.32
N THR A 31 -0.24 -5.88 8.89
CA THR A 31 1.03 -5.37 8.36
C THR A 31 2.17 -5.59 9.35
N HIS A 32 3.32 -6.04 8.88
CA HIS A 32 4.51 -6.22 9.72
C HIS A 32 5.71 -5.53 9.09
N LEU A 33 6.51 -4.84 9.91
CA LEU A 33 7.85 -4.39 9.58
C LEU A 33 8.82 -5.51 9.95
N VAL A 34 9.63 -5.94 9.00
CA VAL A 34 10.70 -6.91 9.25
C VAL A 34 12.03 -6.20 9.10
N THR A 35 12.87 -6.30 10.11
CA THR A 35 14.28 -5.90 10.05
C THR A 35 15.13 -7.15 9.90
N ALA A 36 16.01 -7.15 8.90
CA ALA A 36 16.89 -8.26 8.58
C ALA A 36 18.31 -7.76 8.32
N ARG A 37 19.26 -8.68 8.38
CA ARG A 37 20.66 -8.47 8.04
C ARG A 37 20.97 -9.32 6.81
N SER A 38 21.45 -8.69 5.75
CA SER A 38 21.83 -9.37 4.51
C SER A 38 23.12 -10.18 4.68
N ALA A 39 23.42 -11.04 3.70
CA ALA A 39 24.65 -11.84 3.65
C ALA A 39 25.93 -10.99 3.73
N ASN A 40 25.90 -9.73 3.27
CA ASN A 40 27.01 -8.78 3.39
C ASN A 40 26.97 -7.93 4.68
N ASN A 41 26.24 -8.38 5.70
CA ASN A 41 26.11 -7.73 7.02
C ASN A 41 25.42 -6.35 7.02
N THR A 42 24.73 -5.97 5.93
CA THR A 42 23.96 -4.72 5.86
C THR A 42 22.57 -4.92 6.48
N VAL A 43 22.14 -3.98 7.32
CA VAL A 43 20.78 -4.00 7.88
C VAL A 43 19.81 -3.37 6.90
N PHE A 44 18.71 -4.07 6.62
CA PHE A 44 17.63 -3.57 5.77
C PHE A 44 16.26 -3.87 6.38
N ARG A 45 15.24 -3.19 5.85
CA ARG A 45 13.86 -3.31 6.31
C ARG A 45 12.91 -3.52 5.15
N ILE A 46 11.94 -4.40 5.36
CA ILE A 46 10.85 -4.69 4.42
C ILE A 46 9.51 -4.58 5.17
N VAL A 47 8.45 -4.33 4.42
CA VAL A 47 7.09 -4.34 4.96
C VAL A 47 6.32 -5.47 4.31
N ILE A 48 5.69 -6.31 5.14
CA ILE A 48 4.84 -7.41 4.70
C ILE A 48 3.38 -7.00 4.91
N HIS A 49 2.62 -6.94 3.82
CA HIS A 49 1.19 -6.64 3.81
C HIS A 49 0.41 -7.92 3.59
N ARG A 50 -0.39 -8.32 4.58
CA ARG A 50 -1.33 -9.44 4.49
C ARG A 50 -2.74 -8.90 4.45
N TYR A 51 -3.44 -9.12 3.34
CA TYR A 51 -4.77 -8.55 3.16
C TYR A 51 -5.80 -9.33 4.00
N ALA A 52 -6.52 -8.59 4.85
CA ALA A 52 -7.61 -9.11 5.65
C ALA A 52 -8.88 -9.28 4.81
N VAL A 53 -9.82 -10.07 5.31
CA VAL A 53 -11.14 -10.25 4.71
C VAL A 53 -12.00 -9.03 5.01
N PHE A 54 -12.35 -8.26 3.98
CA PHE A 54 -13.40 -7.24 4.06
C PHE A 54 -14.37 -7.47 2.89
N GLY A 55 -15.63 -7.80 3.21
CA GLY A 55 -16.68 -8.03 2.22
C GLY A 55 -16.37 -9.15 1.22
N THR A 56 -16.79 -8.96 -0.03
CA THR A 56 -16.65 -9.92 -1.15
C THR A 56 -15.37 -9.74 -1.96
N TYR A 57 -14.43 -8.94 -1.47
CA TYR A 57 -13.26 -8.54 -2.25
C TYR A 57 -12.26 -9.71 -2.43
N ASP A 58 -11.86 -10.00 -3.68
CA ASP A 58 -10.83 -10.99 -3.99
C ASP A 58 -9.44 -10.50 -3.54
N ARG A 59 -8.87 -11.15 -2.53
CA ARG A 59 -7.57 -10.79 -1.94
C ARG A 59 -6.41 -11.00 -2.91
N GLY A 60 -6.46 -12.02 -3.76
CA GLY A 60 -5.46 -12.28 -4.78
C GLY A 60 -5.46 -11.19 -5.85
N ALA A 61 -6.65 -10.77 -6.28
CA ALA A 61 -6.81 -9.62 -7.17
C ALA A 61 -6.32 -8.32 -6.51
N LYS A 62 -6.58 -8.12 -5.20
CA LYS A 62 -6.02 -6.99 -4.42
C LYS A 62 -4.50 -6.95 -4.52
N ALA A 63 -3.87 -8.08 -4.21
CA ALA A 63 -2.43 -8.20 -4.14
C ALA A 63 -1.79 -7.92 -5.48
N ARG A 64 -2.33 -8.53 -6.54
CA ARG A 64 -1.88 -8.31 -7.92
C ARG A 64 -1.98 -6.84 -8.31
N ARG A 65 -3.12 -6.20 -8.02
CA ARG A 65 -3.34 -4.78 -8.34
C ARG A 65 -2.34 -3.90 -7.62
N GLU A 66 -2.23 -4.02 -6.30
CA GLU A 66 -1.33 -3.17 -5.50
C GLU A 66 0.14 -3.35 -5.92
N TYR A 67 0.59 -4.60 -6.10
CA TYR A 67 1.94 -4.89 -6.60
C TYR A 67 2.22 -4.24 -7.96
N THR A 68 1.28 -4.39 -8.90
CA THR A 68 1.44 -3.88 -10.26
C THR A 68 1.42 -2.36 -10.29
N THR A 69 0.54 -1.73 -9.48
CA THR A 69 0.52 -0.27 -9.32
C THR A 69 1.85 0.24 -8.76
N LEU A 70 2.40 -0.37 -7.71
CA LEU A 70 3.68 0.04 -7.15
C LEU A 70 4.83 -0.11 -8.16
N ASP A 71 4.84 -1.18 -8.97
CA ASP A 71 5.85 -1.34 -10.01
C ASP A 71 5.71 -0.28 -11.13
N LEU A 72 4.48 0.03 -11.54
CA LEU A 72 4.22 1.10 -12.49
C LEU A 72 4.73 2.45 -11.96
N LEU A 73 4.36 2.84 -10.74
CA LEU A 73 4.80 4.09 -10.12
C LEU A 73 6.34 4.18 -10.09
N ARG A 74 7.00 3.09 -9.71
CA ARG A 74 8.46 2.99 -9.70
C ARG A 74 9.07 3.19 -11.10
N ARG A 75 8.50 2.57 -12.14
CA ARG A 75 8.98 2.72 -13.54
C ARG A 75 8.90 4.16 -14.03
N HIS A 76 7.99 4.96 -13.47
CA HIS A 76 7.84 6.38 -13.79
C HIS A 76 8.49 7.32 -12.75
N ALA A 77 9.40 6.81 -11.92
CA ALA A 77 10.11 7.57 -10.89
C ALA A 77 9.18 8.32 -9.92
N ILE A 78 7.97 7.82 -9.70
CA ILE A 78 7.06 8.34 -8.68
C ILE A 78 7.50 7.77 -7.33
N PRO A 79 7.70 8.61 -6.30
CA PRO A 79 8.06 8.14 -4.97
C PRO A 79 7.00 7.18 -4.40
N ALA A 80 7.34 5.89 -4.34
CA ALA A 80 6.51 4.83 -3.78
C ALA A 80 7.40 3.70 -3.24
N PRO A 81 6.90 2.86 -2.32
CA PRO A 81 7.60 1.63 -1.94
C PRO A 81 7.85 0.74 -3.15
N LYS A 82 9.10 0.32 -3.36
CA LYS A 82 9.45 -0.73 -4.33
C LYS A 82 8.74 -2.03 -3.93
N PRO A 83 7.97 -2.65 -4.83
CA PRO A 83 7.43 -3.98 -4.59
C PRO A 83 8.56 -5.02 -4.72
N LEU A 84 8.61 -5.98 -3.80
CA LEU A 84 9.66 -7.00 -3.70
C LEU A 84 9.13 -8.41 -3.96
N TYR A 85 7.89 -8.69 -3.55
CA TYR A 85 7.28 -10.01 -3.73
C TYR A 85 5.75 -9.91 -3.78
N LEU A 86 5.13 -10.80 -4.54
CA LEU A 86 3.68 -10.95 -4.70
C LEU A 86 3.28 -12.38 -4.36
N ASP A 87 2.33 -12.53 -3.43
CA ASP A 87 1.69 -13.81 -3.13
C ASP A 87 0.18 -13.67 -3.37
N THR A 88 -0.31 -14.14 -4.52
CA THR A 88 -1.75 -14.06 -4.83
C THR A 88 -2.58 -15.17 -4.21
N THR A 89 -1.96 -16.25 -3.75
CA THR A 89 -2.65 -17.44 -3.22
C THR A 89 -2.60 -17.49 -1.69
N GLY A 90 -1.61 -16.82 -1.09
CA GLY A 90 -1.29 -16.94 0.33
C GLY A 90 -0.43 -18.16 0.66
N THR A 91 0.20 -18.79 -0.34
CA THR A 91 1.01 -19.99 -0.13
C THR A 91 2.22 -19.72 0.77
N VAL A 92 2.79 -18.52 0.71
CA VAL A 92 3.94 -18.12 1.52
C VAL A 92 3.49 -17.28 2.72
N LEU A 93 2.61 -16.31 2.50
CA LEU A 93 2.22 -15.32 3.51
C LEU A 93 1.04 -15.77 4.41
N GLY A 94 0.46 -16.93 4.13
CA GLY A 94 -0.74 -17.49 4.79
C GLY A 94 -2.07 -16.87 4.33
N THR A 95 -2.02 -15.75 3.62
CA THR A 95 -3.14 -15.08 2.94
C THR A 95 -2.56 -14.25 1.80
N PRO A 96 -3.30 -13.96 0.72
CA PRO A 96 -2.77 -13.13 -0.33
C PRO A 96 -2.25 -11.78 0.18
N GLY A 97 -1.14 -11.34 -0.38
CA GLY A 97 -0.35 -10.25 0.16
C GLY A 97 0.80 -9.83 -0.74
N ILE A 98 1.49 -8.77 -0.32
CA ILE A 98 2.70 -8.28 -0.99
C ILE A 98 3.78 -7.96 0.03
N ILE A 99 5.01 -7.89 -0.46
CA ILE A 99 6.15 -7.37 0.28
C ILE A 99 6.69 -6.15 -0.44
N THR A 100 7.00 -5.10 0.30
CA THR A 100 7.58 -3.87 -0.21
C THR A 100 8.85 -3.48 0.54
N GLN A 101 9.67 -2.63 -0.06
CA GLN A 101 10.74 -1.96 0.67
C GLN A 101 10.14 -1.07 1.75
N TYR A 102 10.77 -1.00 2.91
CA TYR A 102 10.44 0.03 3.88
C TYR A 102 10.86 1.41 3.36
N VAL A 103 9.95 2.38 3.38
CA VAL A 103 10.25 3.78 3.08
C VAL A 103 10.36 4.53 4.41
N SER A 104 11.54 5.06 4.70
CA SER A 104 11.74 5.91 5.88
C SER A 104 11.04 7.25 5.70
N GLY A 105 10.34 7.69 6.74
CA GLY A 105 9.68 8.99 6.75
C GLY A 105 8.81 9.15 7.99
N VAL A 106 8.31 10.36 8.17
CA VAL A 106 7.36 10.71 9.24
C VAL A 106 6.08 11.19 8.58
N HIS A 107 4.93 10.83 9.15
CA HIS A 107 3.65 11.37 8.71
C HIS A 107 3.56 12.85 9.09
N ILE A 108 3.22 13.71 8.12
CA ILE A 108 3.11 15.15 8.33
C ILE A 108 1.62 15.50 8.30
N ASP A 109 1.04 15.68 9.49
CA ASP A 109 -0.36 16.10 9.64
C ASP A 109 -0.54 17.61 9.45
N ALA A 110 0.39 18.40 9.96
CA ALA A 110 0.37 19.86 9.92
C ALA A 110 1.71 20.39 9.40
N PRO A 111 1.82 20.74 8.11
CA PRO A 111 3.05 21.28 7.55
C PRO A 111 3.32 22.68 8.10
N VAL A 112 4.59 22.96 8.42
CA VAL A 112 5.03 24.29 8.90
C VAL A 112 4.82 25.36 7.82
N ASP A 113 5.13 25.03 6.55
CA ASP A 113 4.83 25.87 5.39
C ASP A 113 3.77 25.17 4.52
N ALA A 114 2.51 25.54 4.72
CA ALA A 114 1.38 24.96 4.00
C ALA A 114 1.43 25.24 2.49
N VAL A 115 1.99 26.37 2.06
CA VAL A 115 2.03 26.75 0.63
C VAL A 115 3.10 25.94 -0.10
N GLN A 116 4.30 25.83 0.47
CA GLN A 116 5.33 24.97 -0.09
C GLN A 116 4.87 23.52 -0.13
N TRP A 117 4.28 23.03 0.97
CA TRP A 117 3.74 21.68 1.05
C TRP A 117 2.70 21.41 -0.05
N ALA A 118 1.71 22.29 -0.20
CA ALA A 118 0.68 22.18 -1.23
C ALA A 118 1.29 22.16 -2.64
N ARG A 119 2.30 23.00 -2.90
CA ARG A 119 3.01 23.03 -4.19
C ARG A 119 3.73 21.71 -4.48
N GLU A 120 4.39 21.13 -3.49
CA GLU A 120 5.04 19.81 -3.63
C GLU A 120 4.03 18.69 -3.86
N ARG A 121 2.91 18.68 -3.12
CA ARG A 121 1.83 17.70 -3.33
C ARG A 121 1.22 17.83 -4.73
N ALA A 122 0.95 19.06 -5.19
CA ALA A 122 0.42 19.31 -6.53
C ALA A 122 1.37 18.83 -7.63
N ARG A 123 2.69 19.02 -7.46
CA ARG A 123 3.69 18.48 -8.41
C ARG A 123 3.67 16.96 -8.46
N ILE A 124 3.61 16.28 -7.30
CA ILE A 124 3.57 14.82 -7.26
C ILE A 124 2.26 14.29 -7.87
N LEU A 125 1.12 14.91 -7.58
CA LEU A 125 -0.17 14.54 -8.17
C LEU A 125 -0.18 14.74 -9.69
N ALA A 126 0.34 15.87 -10.18
CA ALA A 126 0.49 16.10 -11.61
C ALA A 126 1.40 15.04 -12.27
N HIS A 127 2.48 14.64 -11.60
CA HIS A 127 3.38 13.59 -12.08
C HIS A 127 2.67 12.23 -12.15
N ILE A 128 1.91 11.85 -11.12
CA ILE A 128 1.07 10.65 -11.11
C ILE A 128 0.06 10.68 -12.27
N HIS A 129 -0.61 11.80 -12.49
CA HIS A 129 -1.59 11.95 -13.57
C HIS A 129 -0.97 12.00 -14.97
N SER A 130 0.35 12.20 -15.08
CA SER A 130 1.06 12.18 -16.36
C SER A 130 1.50 10.77 -16.79
N VAL A 131 1.39 9.77 -15.92
CA VAL A 131 1.75 8.39 -16.24
C VAL A 131 0.83 7.85 -17.34
N PRO A 132 1.38 7.35 -18.46
CA PRO A 132 0.58 6.70 -19.49
C PRO A 132 -0.20 5.53 -18.90
N CYS A 133 -1.52 5.54 -19.09
CA CYS A 133 -2.41 4.48 -18.65
C CYS A 133 -3.03 3.83 -19.89
N ASP A 134 -2.31 2.85 -20.43
CA ASP A 134 -2.77 2.01 -21.53
C ASP A 134 -3.89 1.05 -21.08
N GLU A 135 -4.54 0.39 -22.02
CA GLU A 135 -5.69 -0.48 -21.71
C GLU A 135 -5.35 -1.63 -20.76
N PRO A 136 -4.20 -2.33 -20.91
CA PRO A 136 -3.78 -3.33 -19.93
C PRO A 136 -3.64 -2.76 -18.52
N THR A 137 -3.01 -1.60 -18.37
CA THR A 137 -2.86 -0.95 -17.06
C THR A 137 -4.20 -0.51 -16.50
N ARG A 138 -5.05 0.10 -17.32
CA ARG A 138 -6.37 0.59 -16.92
C ARG A 138 -7.28 -0.52 -16.41
N SER A 139 -7.29 -1.67 -17.08
CA SER A 139 -8.09 -2.84 -16.68
C SER A 139 -7.69 -3.43 -15.32
N LEU A 140 -6.44 -3.20 -14.89
CA LEU A 140 -5.93 -3.64 -13.59
C LEU A 140 -6.27 -2.65 -12.48
N LEU A 141 -6.35 -1.36 -12.79
CA LEU A 141 -6.69 -0.31 -11.84
C LEU A 141 -8.18 -0.36 -11.48
N LEU A 142 -8.50 0.20 -10.31
CA LEU A 142 -9.89 0.44 -9.95
C LEU A 142 -10.43 1.64 -10.71
N ASP A 143 -11.66 1.52 -11.20
CA ASP A 143 -12.42 2.70 -11.57
C ASP A 143 -12.88 3.40 -10.29
N ALA A 144 -12.25 4.53 -10.00
CA ALA A 144 -12.56 5.34 -8.83
C ALA A 144 -14.03 5.78 -8.80
N ASN A 145 -14.68 5.99 -9.95
CA ASN A 145 -16.10 6.35 -9.97
C ASN A 145 -16.96 5.19 -9.48
N SER A 146 -16.69 3.99 -9.99
CA SER A 146 -17.37 2.77 -9.53
C SER A 146 -17.10 2.48 -8.06
N GLU A 147 -15.86 2.67 -7.59
CA GLU A 147 -15.49 2.47 -6.19
C GLU A 147 -16.13 3.50 -5.26
N VAL A 148 -16.37 4.74 -5.69
CA VAL A 148 -17.07 5.73 -4.86
C VAL A 148 -18.56 5.43 -4.81
N ILE A 149 -19.14 4.86 -5.86
CA ILE A 149 -20.58 4.52 -5.95
C ILE A 149 -20.93 3.25 -5.16
N TRP A 150 -19.97 2.54 -4.57
CA TRP A 150 -20.20 1.29 -3.81
C TRP A 150 -21.30 1.42 -2.73
N PHE A 151 -21.42 2.60 -2.10
CA PHE A 151 -22.47 2.85 -1.11
C PHE A 151 -23.86 2.97 -1.74
N LEU A 152 -23.98 3.43 -2.99
CA LEU A 152 -25.26 3.45 -3.72
C LEU A 152 -25.73 2.03 -4.03
N ALA A 153 -24.81 1.10 -4.28
CA ALA A 153 -25.13 -0.31 -4.43
C ALA A 153 -25.65 -0.96 -3.13
N SER A 154 -25.37 -0.35 -1.97
CA SER A 154 -25.84 -0.80 -0.65
C SER A 154 -27.25 -0.30 -0.32
N GLY A 155 -27.86 0.53 -1.19
CA GLY A 155 -29.18 1.13 -0.99
C GLY A 155 -29.23 2.24 0.07
N ALA A 156 -28.13 2.54 0.74
CA ALA A 156 -28.04 3.59 1.76
C ALA A 156 -26.62 4.16 1.83
N VAL A 157 -26.52 5.48 2.00
CA VAL A 157 -25.24 6.14 2.30
C VAL A 157 -24.84 5.80 3.74
N PRO A 158 -23.62 5.28 3.99
CA PRO A 158 -23.15 5.00 5.35
C PRO A 158 -23.22 6.23 6.25
N THR A 159 -23.62 6.03 7.50
CA THR A 159 -23.88 7.10 8.47
C THR A 159 -22.66 8.00 8.73
N TYR A 160 -21.44 7.47 8.58
CA TYR A 160 -20.22 8.25 8.71
C TYR A 160 -20.01 9.24 7.55
N MET A 161 -20.53 8.95 6.35
CA MET A 161 -20.45 9.86 5.20
C MET A 161 -21.53 10.94 5.27
N THR A 162 -22.71 10.65 5.83
CA THR A 162 -23.73 11.67 6.06
C THR A 162 -23.35 12.65 7.17
N ALA A 163 -22.57 12.20 8.17
CA ALA A 163 -22.05 13.06 9.23
C ALA A 163 -21.10 14.17 8.70
N ILE A 164 -20.34 13.89 7.63
CA ILE A 164 -19.44 14.88 7.00
C ILE A 164 -20.23 15.96 6.24
N ARG A 165 -21.49 15.68 5.86
CA ARG A 165 -22.33 16.61 5.08
C ARG A 165 -22.92 17.77 5.89
N MET A 166 -22.81 17.76 7.23
CA MET A 166 -23.35 18.81 8.11
C MET A 166 -22.29 19.59 8.90
N ALA A 167 -21.03 19.17 8.88
CA ALA A 167 -19.95 19.92 9.50
C ALA A 167 -19.03 20.50 8.41
N THR A 168 -19.02 21.82 8.31
CA THR A 168 -18.07 22.68 7.55
C THR A 168 -18.30 22.84 6.05
N TRP A 169 -19.16 23.80 5.67
CA TRP A 169 -18.95 24.73 4.52
C TRP A 169 -19.70 26.07 4.66
N PHE A 170 -20.19 26.44 5.85
CA PHE A 170 -20.53 27.83 6.18
C PHE A 170 -19.98 28.15 7.56
N GLY A 171 -18.85 28.86 7.58
CA GLY A 171 -18.44 29.62 8.75
C GLY A 171 -19.44 30.75 8.98
N THR A 172 -19.69 31.00 10.26
CA THR A 172 -20.37 32.17 10.82
C THR A 172 -19.99 33.48 10.16
#